data_AF-A0A0Q5EDU1-F1
#
_entry.id   AF-A0A0Q5EDU1-F1
#
_cell.length_a   1.000
_cell.length_b   1.000
_cell.length_c   1.000
_cell.angle_alpha   90.00
_cell.angle_beta   90.00
_cell.angle_gamma   90.00
#
_symmetry.space_group_name_H-M   'P 1'
#
loop_
_entity.id
_entity.type
_entity.pdbx_description
1 polymer ?
#
loop_
_entity_poly.entity_id
_entity_poly.type
_entity_poly.pdbx_seq_one_letter_code
_entity_poly.pdbx_strand_id
1 'polypeptide(L)'
;MNPLVLTSRLDVPLVPDAPGARDLLQRELSKPEYQTAQPSLWDIISKAFWDWVNSLRVPGDGPFTGLFPIIAMTVVVVGIVIAFIVWGVPRINRRSTRQLDLFGERDDRTADQLRRDARTAAGAGDWTVALQELYRAIARGLSERTIVVVSPGTTAHGFAARAAAAFPAEGRALERAADVFDAVRYLAATGTEEQYRELEALDARLATAAPAFLAEPEGVLR
;
A
#
# COMPACT_ATOMS: atom_id res chain seq x y z
N MET A 1 -11.18 -61.69 -65.21
CA MET A 1 -10.30 -62.48 -64.30
C MET A 1 -9.54 -61.48 -63.44
N ASN A 2 -9.60 -61.58 -62.10
CA ASN A 2 -8.84 -60.79 -61.10
C ASN A 2 -7.31 -61.10 -61.18
N PRO A 3 -6.34 -60.40 -60.52
CA PRO A 3 -6.44 -59.32 -59.49
C PRO A 3 -5.35 -58.17 -59.52
N LEU A 4 -5.51 -57.16 -58.62
CA LEU A 4 -4.55 -56.47 -57.69
C LEU A 4 -3.09 -56.13 -58.17
N VAL A 5 -2.39 -55.02 -57.84
CA VAL A 5 -2.43 -54.10 -56.67
C VAL A 5 -1.51 -52.88 -56.93
N LEU A 6 -1.83 -51.77 -56.26
CA LEU A 6 -1.05 -50.52 -56.15
C LEU A 6 0.36 -50.73 -55.59
N THR A 7 1.32 -49.85 -55.94
CA THR A 7 2.23 -49.29 -54.94
C THR A 7 2.64 -47.87 -55.32
N SER A 8 1.80 -46.94 -54.89
CA SER A 8 2.16 -45.56 -54.60
C SER A 8 3.08 -45.47 -53.38
N ARG A 9 3.98 -44.47 -53.37
CA ARG A 9 4.21 -43.44 -52.33
C ARG A 9 5.72 -43.24 -52.06
N LEU A 10 6.28 -42.04 -51.90
CA LEU A 10 5.78 -40.67 -51.70
C LEU A 10 6.95 -39.71 -51.97
N ASP A 11 6.77 -38.74 -52.88
CA ASP A 11 7.35 -37.41 -52.69
C ASP A 11 6.47 -36.69 -51.65
N VAL A 12 7.07 -36.17 -50.59
CA VAL A 12 6.39 -35.39 -49.55
C VAL A 12 6.47 -33.91 -49.94
N PRO A 13 5.37 -33.23 -50.29
CA PRO A 13 5.41 -31.82 -50.67
C PRO A 13 5.58 -30.92 -49.43
N LEU A 14 6.55 -30.00 -49.48
CA LEU A 14 6.89 -29.04 -48.43
C LEU A 14 6.13 -27.70 -48.52
N VAL A 15 4.81 -27.71 -48.69
CA VAL A 15 3.98 -26.49 -48.51
C VAL A 15 2.58 -26.88 -47.98
N PRO A 16 2.24 -26.59 -46.71
CA PRO A 16 0.88 -26.84 -46.19
C PRO A 16 -0.13 -25.85 -46.77
N ASP A 17 -1.36 -26.31 -46.95
CA ASP A 17 -2.53 -25.51 -47.35
C ASP A 17 -3.01 -24.57 -46.22
N ALA A 18 -3.72 -23.50 -46.62
CA ALA A 18 -4.11 -22.38 -45.75
C ALA A 18 -4.87 -22.73 -44.44
N PRO A 19 -5.59 -23.86 -44.29
CA PRO A 19 -6.16 -24.24 -43.00
C PRO A 19 -5.10 -24.74 -41.99
N GLY A 20 -4.01 -25.37 -42.46
CA GLY A 20 -2.95 -25.93 -41.62
C GLY A 20 -1.93 -24.90 -41.11
N ALA A 21 -1.87 -23.72 -41.73
CA ALA A 21 -0.98 -22.64 -41.32
C ALA A 21 -1.31 -22.10 -39.91
N ARG A 22 -2.60 -22.09 -39.52
CA ARG A 22 -3.04 -21.62 -38.19
C ARG A 22 -2.65 -22.60 -37.08
N ASP A 23 -2.82 -23.89 -37.30
CA ASP A 23 -2.47 -24.92 -36.31
C ASP A 23 -0.95 -25.01 -36.13
N LEU A 24 -0.18 -24.83 -37.21
CA LEU A 24 1.28 -24.74 -37.15
C LEU A 24 1.74 -23.47 -36.43
N LEU A 25 1.11 -22.31 -36.67
CA LEU A 25 1.38 -21.07 -35.93
C LEU A 25 1.02 -21.19 -34.44
N GLN A 26 -0.10 -21.83 -34.11
CA GLN A 26 -0.51 -22.06 -32.72
C GLN A 26 0.41 -23.04 -31.99
N ARG A 27 0.92 -24.07 -32.68
CA ARG A 27 1.95 -24.96 -32.15
C ARG A 27 3.29 -24.27 -31.95
N GLU A 28 3.66 -23.33 -32.82
CA GLU A 28 4.91 -22.59 -32.69
C GLU A 28 4.85 -21.53 -31.57
N LEU A 29 3.71 -20.83 -31.43
CA LEU A 29 3.47 -19.86 -30.35
C LEU A 29 3.25 -20.50 -28.97
N SER A 30 2.94 -21.79 -28.91
CA SER A 30 2.84 -22.53 -27.64
C SER A 30 4.17 -23.15 -27.20
N LYS A 31 5.26 -22.97 -27.96
CA LYS A 31 6.59 -23.41 -27.54
C LYS A 31 7.07 -22.58 -26.33
N PRO A 32 7.38 -23.22 -25.19
CA PRO A 32 7.86 -22.54 -23.98
C PRO A 32 9.18 -21.79 -24.16
N GLU A 33 9.90 -22.05 -25.25
CA GLU A 33 11.21 -21.47 -25.55
C GLU A 33 11.18 -19.94 -25.77
N TYR A 34 10.01 -19.33 -25.96
CA TYR A 34 9.84 -17.87 -26.03
C TYR A 34 9.21 -17.23 -24.79
N GLN A 35 8.97 -17.96 -23.70
CA GLN A 35 8.48 -17.39 -22.43
C GLN A 35 9.60 -17.08 -21.41
N THR A 36 10.85 -17.36 -21.74
CA THR A 36 12.00 -17.24 -20.82
C THR A 36 12.85 -15.98 -21.03
N ALA A 37 12.25 -14.88 -21.47
CA ALA A 37 12.99 -13.62 -21.65
C ALA A 37 12.19 -12.37 -21.27
N GLN A 38 11.25 -12.46 -20.33
CA GLN A 38 10.86 -11.28 -19.59
C GLN A 38 11.75 -11.20 -18.36
N PRO A 39 12.74 -10.29 -18.31
CA PRO A 39 13.53 -10.10 -17.11
C PRO A 39 12.57 -9.85 -15.96
N SER A 40 12.72 -10.61 -14.88
CA SER A 40 11.86 -10.40 -13.72
C SER A 40 12.05 -8.96 -13.24
N LEU A 41 11.03 -8.37 -12.61
CA LEU A 41 11.18 -7.04 -12.01
C LEU A 41 12.40 -7.01 -11.07
N TRP A 42 12.71 -8.14 -10.43
CA TRP A 42 13.91 -8.31 -9.62
C TRP A 42 15.21 -8.30 -10.44
N ASP A 43 15.24 -8.85 -11.64
CA ASP A 43 16.41 -8.77 -12.54
C ASP A 43 16.63 -7.35 -13.06
N ILE A 44 15.56 -6.63 -13.39
CA ILE A 44 15.66 -5.22 -13.84
C ILE A 44 16.17 -4.34 -12.69
N ILE A 45 15.61 -4.51 -11.49
CA ILE A 45 16.00 -3.74 -10.30
C ILE A 45 17.43 -4.07 -9.86
N SER A 46 17.80 -5.35 -9.82
CA SER A 46 19.14 -5.76 -9.41
C SER A 46 20.20 -5.31 -10.42
N LYS A 47 19.90 -5.39 -11.72
CA LYS A 47 20.78 -4.86 -12.76
C LYS A 47 20.97 -3.35 -12.64
N ALA A 48 19.88 -2.59 -12.52
CA ALA A 48 19.95 -1.15 -12.35
C ALA A 48 20.73 -0.75 -11.09
N PHE A 49 20.58 -1.51 -10.00
CA PHE A 49 21.34 -1.31 -8.76
C PHE A 49 22.84 -1.54 -8.95
N TRP A 50 23.24 -2.66 -9.58
CA TRP A 50 24.65 -2.96 -9.82
C TRP A 50 25.31 -2.03 -10.84
N ASP A 51 24.57 -1.62 -11.88
CA ASP A 51 25.03 -0.64 -12.86
C ASP A 51 25.27 0.72 -12.19
N TRP A 52 24.36 1.15 -11.30
CA TRP A 52 24.56 2.33 -10.48
C TRP A 52 25.80 2.21 -9.57
N VAL A 53 25.97 1.09 -8.85
CA VAL A 53 27.15 0.85 -7.98
C VAL A 53 28.46 0.91 -8.78
N ASN A 54 28.47 0.33 -9.98
CA ASN A 54 29.65 0.33 -10.84
C ASN A 54 29.92 1.70 -11.46
N SER A 55 28.89 2.51 -11.73
CA SER A 55 29.06 3.88 -12.23
C SER A 55 29.78 4.81 -11.23
N LEU A 56 29.73 4.47 -9.94
CA LEU A 56 30.42 5.22 -8.88
C LEU A 56 31.91 4.88 -8.77
N ARG A 57 32.37 3.80 -9.42
CA ARG A 57 33.77 3.40 -9.44
C ARG A 57 34.46 4.08 -10.62
N VAL A 58 35.17 5.17 -10.35
CA VAL A 58 36.09 5.78 -11.33
C VAL A 58 37.43 5.06 -11.23
N PRO A 59 37.95 4.43 -12.30
CA PRO A 59 39.31 3.91 -12.32
C PRO A 59 40.30 5.09 -12.33
N GLY A 60 41.08 5.24 -11.26
CA GLY A 60 42.14 6.24 -11.19
C GLY A 60 42.85 6.28 -9.84
N ASP A 61 44.19 6.31 -9.87
CA ASP A 61 45.03 6.46 -8.67
C ASP A 61 45.31 7.95 -8.42
N GLY A 62 44.31 8.69 -7.92
CA GLY A 62 44.43 10.11 -7.60
C GLY A 62 43.94 10.43 -6.17
N PRO A 63 44.48 11.45 -5.48
CA PRO A 63 44.15 11.74 -4.08
C PRO A 63 42.68 12.09 -3.80
N PHE A 64 41.88 12.36 -4.83
CA PHE A 64 40.45 12.64 -4.74
C PHE A 64 39.55 11.42 -4.94
N THR A 65 40.09 10.23 -5.27
CA THR A 65 39.29 9.02 -5.52
C THR A 65 38.63 8.45 -4.27
N GLY A 66 39.18 8.72 -3.07
CA GLY A 66 38.52 8.37 -1.80
C GLY A 66 37.36 9.29 -1.42
N LEU A 67 37.31 10.52 -1.95
CA LEU A 67 36.29 11.51 -1.60
C LEU A 67 35.03 11.39 -2.46
N PHE A 68 35.18 10.97 -3.71
CA PHE A 68 34.07 10.79 -4.63
C PHE A 68 32.96 9.83 -4.12
N PRO A 69 33.27 8.61 -3.62
CA PRO A 69 32.24 7.71 -3.10
C PRO A 69 31.55 8.28 -1.85
N ILE A 70 32.26 9.06 -1.04
CA ILE A 70 31.71 9.73 0.15
C ILE A 70 30.72 10.81 -0.28
N ILE A 71 31.11 11.68 -1.22
CA ILE A 71 30.24 12.75 -1.74
C ILE A 71 28.99 12.17 -2.40
N ALA A 72 29.15 11.13 -3.22
CA ALA A 72 28.03 10.44 -3.86
C ALA A 72 27.06 9.83 -2.83
N MET A 73 27.59 9.16 -1.80
CA MET A 73 26.78 8.63 -0.70
C MET A 73 26.06 9.74 0.06
N THR A 74 26.74 10.85 0.37
CA THR A 74 26.13 12.00 1.06
C THR A 74 24.98 12.58 0.25
N VAL A 75 25.14 12.77 -1.07
CA VAL A 75 24.07 13.28 -1.93
C VAL A 75 22.87 12.34 -1.95
N VAL A 76 23.09 11.02 -2.00
CA VAL A 76 22.01 10.02 -1.95
C VAL A 76 21.27 10.07 -0.62
N VAL A 77 22.00 10.08 0.50
CA VAL A 77 21.41 10.15 1.84
C VAL A 77 20.59 11.44 1.99
N VAL A 78 21.14 12.58 1.58
CA VAL A 78 20.43 13.87 1.61
C VAL A 78 19.20 13.83 0.72
N GLY A 79 19.30 13.27 -0.49
CA GLY A 79 18.16 13.10 -1.40
C GLY A 79 17.06 12.23 -0.80
N ILE A 80 17.43 11.13 -0.14
CA ILE A 80 16.51 10.24 0.56
C ILE A 80 15.83 10.98 1.72
N VAL A 81 16.59 11.71 2.54
CA VAL A 81 16.06 12.50 3.65
C VAL A 81 15.09 13.58 3.15
N ILE A 82 15.45 14.31 2.10
CA ILE A 82 14.58 15.31 1.47
C ILE A 82 13.33 14.63 0.92
N ALA A 83 13.46 13.49 0.25
CA ALA A 83 12.31 12.73 -0.25
C ALA A 83 11.38 12.29 0.89
N PHE A 84 11.92 11.84 2.02
CA PHE A 84 11.14 11.52 3.23
C PHE A 84 10.45 12.74 3.84
N ILE A 85 11.11 13.90 3.86
CA ILE A 85 10.52 15.14 4.39
C ILE A 85 9.41 15.66 3.47
N VAL A 86 9.61 15.61 2.15
CA VAL A 86 8.67 16.15 1.15
C VAL A 86 7.50 15.22 0.88
N TRP A 87 7.75 13.92 0.75
CA TRP A 87 6.74 12.93 0.36
C TRP A 87 6.29 11.99 1.50
N GLY A 88 6.91 12.09 2.68
CA GLY A 88 6.68 11.15 3.77
C GLY A 88 7.32 9.78 3.52
N VAL A 89 7.23 8.89 4.51
CA VAL A 89 7.67 7.49 4.36
C VAL A 89 6.81 6.82 3.28
N PRO A 90 7.40 6.17 2.24
CA PRO A 90 6.65 5.38 1.28
C PRO A 90 5.85 4.35 2.06
N ARG A 91 4.55 4.60 2.22
CA ARG A 91 3.62 3.66 2.84
C ARG A 91 3.57 2.49 1.88
N ILE A 92 4.36 1.45 2.17
CA ILE A 92 4.25 0.16 1.49
C ILE A 92 2.86 -0.33 1.84
N ASN A 93 1.92 0.02 0.96
CA ASN A 93 0.54 -0.38 0.99
C ASN A 93 0.53 -1.86 0.62
N ARG A 94 1.02 -2.69 1.55
CA ARG A 94 0.69 -4.11 1.54
C ARG A 94 -0.81 -4.15 1.75
N ARG A 95 -1.52 -4.28 0.63
CA ARG A 95 -2.92 -4.70 0.55
C ARG A 95 -3.17 -5.69 1.67
N SER A 96 -3.69 -5.20 2.80
CA SER A 96 -4.46 -6.02 3.71
C SER A 96 -5.78 -6.22 2.98
N THR A 97 -5.79 -7.16 2.05
CA THR A 97 -7.00 -7.72 1.47
C THR A 97 -7.67 -8.57 2.55
N ARG A 98 -8.09 -7.92 3.63
CA ARG A 98 -9.18 -8.37 4.48
C ARG A 98 -10.10 -7.17 4.49
N GLN A 99 -11.25 -7.31 3.85
CA GLN A 99 -12.38 -6.39 4.00
C GLN A 99 -12.54 -6.12 5.49
N LEU A 100 -12.05 -4.96 5.94
CA LEU A 100 -12.21 -4.54 7.32
C LEU A 100 -13.62 -3.98 7.40
N ASP A 101 -14.43 -4.65 8.20
CA ASP A 101 -15.74 -4.17 8.58
C ASP A 101 -15.51 -3.05 9.62
N LEU A 102 -15.61 -1.80 9.16
CA LEU A 102 -15.48 -0.62 10.01
C LEU A 102 -16.86 -0.29 10.55
N PHE A 103 -17.11 -0.65 11.81
CA PHE A 103 -18.35 -0.32 12.51
C PHE A 103 -19.63 -0.81 11.77
N GLY A 104 -19.58 -2.04 11.26
CA GLY A 104 -20.70 -2.71 10.59
C GLY A 104 -20.88 -2.36 9.11
N GLU A 105 -19.96 -1.58 8.53
CA GLU A 105 -19.88 -1.36 7.09
C GLU A 105 -18.56 -1.86 6.51
N ARG A 106 -18.66 -2.63 5.41
CA ARG A 106 -17.50 -2.97 4.59
C ARG A 106 -17.03 -1.70 3.89
N ASP A 107 -15.84 -1.23 4.24
CA ASP A 107 -15.24 -0.04 3.65
C ASP A 107 -13.85 -0.38 3.09
N ASP A 108 -13.71 -0.26 1.77
CA ASP A 108 -12.47 -0.52 1.04
C ASP A 108 -11.57 0.71 0.94
N ARG A 109 -12.10 1.90 1.28
CA ARG A 109 -11.36 3.15 1.22
C ARG A 109 -10.19 3.16 2.21
N THR A 110 -9.11 3.78 1.77
CA THR A 110 -7.94 4.10 2.61
C THR A 110 -8.25 5.21 3.60
N ALA A 111 -7.46 5.33 4.67
CA ALA A 111 -7.61 6.42 5.62
C ALA A 111 -7.58 7.80 4.94
N ASP A 112 -6.73 7.99 3.93
CA ASP A 112 -6.63 9.27 3.22
C ASP A 112 -7.80 9.55 2.29
N GLN A 113 -8.48 8.52 1.76
CA GLN A 113 -9.76 8.69 1.04
C GLN A 113 -10.84 9.15 2.01
N LEU A 114 -10.99 8.47 3.15
CA LEU A 114 -11.96 8.83 4.19
C LEU A 114 -11.75 10.26 4.71
N ARG A 115 -10.48 10.70 4.91
CA ARG A 115 -10.17 12.10 5.26
C ARG A 115 -10.60 13.10 4.19
N ARG A 116 -10.48 12.75 2.90
CA ARG A 116 -10.92 13.62 1.80
C ARG A 116 -12.44 13.74 1.78
N ASP A 117 -13.13 12.62 1.96
CA ASP A 117 -14.60 12.58 1.99
C ASP A 117 -15.13 13.38 3.19
N ALA A 118 -14.50 13.22 4.36
CA ALA A 118 -14.80 14.02 5.54
C ALA A 118 -14.65 15.54 5.31
N ARG A 119 -13.53 15.97 4.69
CA ARG A 119 -13.33 17.40 4.36
C ARG A 119 -14.33 17.91 3.33
N THR A 120 -14.72 17.06 2.38
CA THR A 120 -15.73 17.41 1.36
C THR A 120 -17.08 17.63 2.02
N ALA A 121 -17.49 16.75 2.92
CA ALA A 121 -18.73 16.89 3.69
C ALA A 121 -18.71 18.13 4.60
N ALA A 122 -17.60 18.38 5.31
CA ALA A 122 -17.42 19.59 6.12
C ALA A 122 -17.51 20.87 5.27
N GLY A 123 -16.93 20.88 4.08
CA GLY A 123 -17.03 22.00 3.14
C GLY A 123 -18.44 22.26 2.62
N ALA A 124 -19.31 21.24 2.63
CA ALA A 124 -20.72 21.35 2.32
C ALA A 124 -21.61 21.70 3.55
N GLY A 125 -21.02 21.81 4.74
CA GLY A 125 -21.75 22.01 6.00
C GLY A 125 -22.44 20.75 6.53
N ASP A 126 -22.15 19.57 5.95
CA ASP A 126 -22.66 18.28 6.43
C ASP A 126 -21.72 17.72 7.51
N TRP A 127 -21.86 18.26 8.72
CA TRP A 127 -21.03 17.89 9.86
C TRP A 127 -21.25 16.45 10.32
N THR A 128 -22.47 15.93 10.16
CA THR A 128 -22.81 14.55 10.51
C THR A 128 -22.01 13.56 9.66
N VAL A 129 -22.00 13.74 8.32
CA VAL A 129 -21.18 12.90 7.44
C VAL A 129 -19.70 13.15 7.68
N ALA A 130 -19.29 14.40 7.87
CA ALA A 130 -17.88 14.74 8.11
C ALA A 130 -17.31 14.04 9.35
N LEU A 131 -18.06 14.00 10.45
CA LEU A 131 -17.70 13.31 11.69
C LEU A 131 -17.61 11.79 11.49
N GLN A 132 -18.60 11.20 10.80
CA GLN A 132 -18.60 9.76 10.53
C GLN A 132 -17.39 9.33 9.70
N GLU A 133 -17.12 10.05 8.61
CA GLU A 133 -16.01 9.75 7.71
C GLU A 133 -14.65 9.97 8.38
N LEU A 134 -14.50 11.04 9.18
CA LEU A 134 -13.25 11.30 9.88
C LEU A 134 -12.96 10.27 10.98
N TYR A 135 -13.98 9.83 11.72
CA TYR A 135 -13.81 8.78 12.72
C TYR A 135 -13.41 7.44 12.08
N ARG A 136 -14.02 7.09 10.95
CA ARG A 136 -13.60 5.93 10.14
C ARG A 136 -12.18 6.09 9.63
N ALA A 137 -11.78 7.30 9.23
CA ALA A 137 -10.42 7.58 8.79
C ALA A 137 -9.39 7.36 9.90
N ILE A 138 -9.69 7.77 11.14
CA ILE A 138 -8.85 7.49 12.32
C ILE A 138 -8.73 5.97 12.52
N ALA A 139 -9.85 5.26 12.52
CA ALA A 139 -9.86 3.80 12.69
C ALA A 139 -9.05 3.08 11.61
N ARG A 140 -9.27 3.44 10.36
CA ARG A 140 -8.52 2.91 9.22
C ARG A 140 -7.04 3.27 9.31
N GLY A 141 -6.71 4.50 9.69
CA GLY A 141 -5.32 4.97 9.78
C GLY A 141 -4.52 4.26 10.88
N LEU A 142 -5.12 4.04 12.06
CA LEU A 142 -4.48 3.27 13.12
C LEU A 142 -4.35 1.78 12.76
N SER A 143 -5.30 1.24 12.00
CA SER A 143 -5.24 -0.14 11.50
C SER A 143 -4.20 -0.32 10.40
N GLU A 144 -4.12 0.59 9.44
CA GLU A 144 -3.11 0.60 8.38
C GLU A 144 -1.69 0.73 8.96
N ARG A 145 -1.53 1.47 10.06
CA ARG A 145 -0.27 1.56 10.82
C ARG A 145 0.01 0.36 11.73
N THR A 146 -0.86 -0.65 11.76
CA THR A 146 -0.76 -1.84 12.62
C THR A 146 -0.74 -1.50 14.13
N ILE A 147 -1.30 -0.35 14.52
CA ILE A 147 -1.33 0.09 15.93
C ILE A 147 -2.56 -0.49 16.63
N VAL A 148 -3.71 -0.49 15.94
CA VAL A 148 -4.96 -1.05 16.46
C VAL A 148 -5.52 -2.04 15.44
N VAL A 149 -5.74 -3.27 15.87
CA VAL A 149 -6.43 -4.27 15.04
C VAL A 149 -7.93 -4.04 15.15
N VAL A 150 -8.58 -3.82 14.02
CA VAL A 150 -10.04 -3.75 13.91
C VAL A 150 -10.54 -5.04 13.26
N SER A 151 -11.44 -5.74 13.96
CA SER A 151 -12.06 -6.99 13.48
C SER A 151 -13.56 -6.79 13.23
N PRO A 152 -14.22 -7.68 12.47
CA PRO A 152 -15.68 -7.67 12.36
C PRO A 152 -16.35 -7.59 13.73
N GLY A 153 -17.39 -6.75 13.83
CA GLY A 153 -18.09 -6.49 15.10
C GLY A 153 -17.36 -5.57 16.09
N THR A 154 -16.24 -4.94 15.71
CA THR A 154 -15.62 -3.92 16.55
C THR A 154 -16.53 -2.69 16.63
N THR A 155 -16.94 -2.34 17.86
CA THR A 155 -17.73 -1.13 18.15
C THR A 155 -16.86 0.12 18.21
N ALA A 156 -17.47 1.30 18.11
CA ALA A 156 -16.77 2.58 18.24
C ALA A 156 -16.00 2.68 19.58
N HIS A 157 -16.66 2.42 20.70
CA HIS A 157 -16.01 2.40 22.02
C HIS A 157 -14.97 1.29 22.15
N GLY A 158 -15.22 0.12 21.57
CA GLY A 158 -14.25 -0.97 21.57
C GLY A 158 -12.97 -0.61 20.81
N PHE A 159 -13.09 0.14 19.71
CA PHE A 159 -11.93 0.71 19.03
C PHE A 159 -11.25 1.80 19.88
N ALA A 160 -12.02 2.76 20.42
CA ALA A 160 -11.49 3.86 21.21
C ALA A 160 -10.73 3.37 22.45
N ALA A 161 -11.22 2.36 23.15
CA ALA A 161 -10.52 1.76 24.29
C ALA A 161 -9.16 1.15 23.91
N ARG A 162 -9.08 0.45 22.76
CA ARG A 162 -7.81 -0.10 22.26
C ARG A 162 -6.86 1.00 21.80
N ALA A 163 -7.38 2.02 21.13
CA ALA A 163 -6.59 3.19 20.74
C ALA A 163 -6.07 3.95 21.96
N ALA A 164 -6.87 4.09 23.02
CA ALA A 164 -6.48 4.75 24.27
C ALA A 164 -5.37 3.98 24.99
N ALA A 165 -5.36 2.64 24.92
CA ALA A 165 -4.26 1.85 25.44
C ALA A 165 -2.94 2.12 24.69
N ALA A 166 -3.00 2.36 23.38
CA ALA A 166 -1.83 2.74 22.58
C ALA A 166 -1.44 4.21 22.73
N PHE A 167 -2.40 5.10 23.01
CA PHE A 167 -2.20 6.55 23.17
C PHE A 167 -2.87 7.07 24.45
N PRO A 168 -2.29 6.80 25.65
CA PRO A 168 -2.94 7.13 26.92
C PRO A 168 -3.26 8.62 27.09
N ALA A 169 -2.41 9.50 26.57
CA ALA A 169 -2.62 10.95 26.61
C ALA A 169 -3.89 11.41 25.87
N GLU A 170 -4.31 10.65 24.85
CA GLU A 170 -5.48 10.95 24.02
C GLU A 170 -6.73 10.18 24.46
N GLY A 171 -6.66 9.37 25.53
CA GLY A 171 -7.72 8.44 25.91
C GLY A 171 -9.10 9.09 26.09
N ARG A 172 -9.17 10.23 26.80
CA ARG A 172 -10.43 10.98 26.96
C ARG A 172 -10.96 11.56 25.65
N ALA A 173 -10.07 11.96 24.75
CA ALA A 173 -10.47 12.50 23.45
C ALA A 173 -11.00 11.38 22.53
N LEU A 174 -10.38 10.20 22.57
CA LEU A 174 -10.84 9.00 21.87
C LEU A 174 -12.20 8.51 22.37
N GLU A 175 -12.42 8.53 23.69
CA GLU A 175 -13.71 8.18 24.28
C GLU A 175 -14.82 9.13 23.82
N ARG A 176 -14.59 10.46 23.93
CA ARG A 176 -15.54 11.45 23.41
C ARG A 176 -15.79 11.33 21.91
N ALA A 177 -14.75 11.00 21.13
CA ALA A 177 -14.90 10.78 19.69
C ALA A 177 -15.82 9.58 19.38
N ALA A 178 -15.74 8.51 20.18
CA ALA A 178 -16.66 7.37 20.05
C ALA A 178 -18.10 7.76 20.43
N ASP A 179 -18.29 8.54 21.50
CA ASP A 179 -19.62 9.03 21.90
C ASP A 179 -20.27 9.89 20.80
N VAL A 180 -19.51 10.83 20.22
CA VAL A 180 -19.97 11.67 19.12
C VAL A 180 -20.31 10.82 17.90
N PHE A 181 -19.44 9.87 17.54
CA PHE A 181 -19.68 8.97 16.40
C PHE A 181 -20.97 8.16 16.57
N ASP A 182 -21.19 7.54 17.73
CA ASP A 182 -22.40 6.76 17.98
C ASP A 182 -23.65 7.65 18.00
N ALA A 183 -23.55 8.86 18.56
CA ALA A 183 -24.66 9.82 18.56
C ALA A 183 -25.09 10.21 17.15
N VAL A 184 -24.14 10.56 16.27
CA VAL A 184 -24.47 10.97 14.90
C VAL A 184 -24.87 9.79 14.02
N ARG A 185 -24.36 8.57 14.30
CA ARG A 185 -24.64 7.38 13.48
C ARG A 185 -25.92 6.66 13.87
N TYR A 186 -26.15 6.47 15.17
CA TYR A 186 -27.26 5.63 15.66
C TYR A 186 -28.37 6.44 16.32
N LEU A 187 -28.08 7.62 16.86
CA LEU A 187 -29.06 8.45 17.59
C LEU A 187 -29.59 9.61 16.76
N ALA A 188 -29.25 9.68 15.47
CA ALA A 188 -29.64 10.77 14.55
C ALA A 188 -29.33 12.18 15.09
N ALA A 189 -28.30 12.30 15.93
CA ALA A 189 -27.84 13.59 16.40
C ALA A 189 -27.27 14.40 15.23
N THR A 190 -27.51 15.72 15.25
CA THR A 190 -26.88 16.64 14.29
C THR A 190 -25.46 16.93 14.77
N GLY A 191 -24.47 16.61 13.94
CA GLY A 191 -23.08 16.99 14.18
C GLY A 191 -22.88 18.49 14.16
N THR A 192 -21.87 18.99 14.87
CA THR A 192 -21.50 20.41 14.84
C THR A 192 -20.09 20.63 14.27
N GLU A 193 -19.81 21.87 13.83
CA GLU A 193 -18.47 22.24 13.38
C GLU A 193 -17.44 22.08 14.50
N GLU A 194 -17.79 22.45 15.73
CA GLU A 194 -16.90 22.36 16.89
C GLU A 194 -16.47 20.91 17.14
N GLN A 195 -17.43 19.97 17.11
CA GLN A 195 -17.16 18.55 17.25
C GLN A 195 -16.24 18.05 16.12
N TYR A 196 -16.48 18.50 14.89
CA TYR A 196 -15.63 18.13 13.75
C TYR A 196 -14.19 18.64 13.93
N ARG A 197 -14.02 19.89 14.37
CA ARG A 197 -12.70 20.49 14.65
C ARG A 197 -11.96 19.78 15.77
N GLU A 198 -12.67 19.39 16.83
CA GLU A 198 -12.08 18.59 17.91
C GLU A 198 -11.58 17.23 17.40
N LEU A 199 -12.38 16.57 16.55
CA LEU A 199 -12.01 15.29 15.95
C LEU A 199 -10.86 15.42 14.95
N GLU A 200 -10.83 16.51 14.16
CA GLU A 200 -9.75 16.85 13.22
C GLU A 200 -8.44 17.07 13.98
N ALA A 201 -8.49 17.80 15.10
CA ALA A 201 -7.32 18.00 15.95
C ALA A 201 -6.85 16.67 16.58
N LEU A 202 -7.76 15.78 16.96
CA LEU A 202 -7.41 14.44 17.46
C LEU A 202 -6.72 13.60 16.38
N ASP A 203 -7.27 13.53 15.15
CA ASP A 203 -6.64 12.80 14.04
C ASP A 203 -5.22 13.30 13.77
N ALA A 204 -5.01 14.63 13.78
CA ALA A 204 -3.70 15.23 13.60
C ALA A 204 -2.70 14.82 14.70
N ARG A 205 -3.10 14.85 15.98
CA ARG A 205 -2.24 14.41 17.09
C ARG A 205 -1.91 12.93 16.99
N LEU A 206 -2.89 12.08 16.69
CA LEU A 206 -2.69 10.64 16.52
C LEU A 206 -1.78 10.31 15.34
N ALA A 207 -1.81 11.10 14.26
CA ALA A 207 -0.95 10.92 13.09
C ALA A 207 0.54 11.09 13.42
N THR A 208 0.89 12.02 14.31
CA THR A 208 2.28 12.32 14.70
C THR A 208 2.73 11.62 15.98
N ALA A 209 1.81 11.16 16.83
CA ALA A 209 2.13 10.52 18.09
C ALA A 209 2.81 9.15 17.89
N ALA A 210 3.84 8.89 18.70
CA ALA A 210 4.39 7.56 18.88
C ALA A 210 3.50 6.79 19.89
N PRO A 211 3.07 5.56 19.56
CA PRO A 211 2.31 4.75 20.50
C PRO A 211 3.17 4.32 21.69
N ALA A 212 2.55 4.13 22.86
CA ALA A 212 3.25 3.85 24.11
C ALA A 212 4.14 2.60 24.05
N PHE A 213 3.74 1.57 23.30
CA PHE A 213 4.53 0.34 23.13
C PHE A 213 5.81 0.52 22.28
N LEU A 214 5.95 1.63 21.53
CA LEU A 214 7.19 1.99 20.84
C LEU A 214 8.08 2.95 21.66
N ALA A 215 7.54 3.52 22.74
CA ALA A 215 8.28 4.41 23.63
C ALA A 215 9.14 3.66 24.67
N GLU A 216 9.11 2.33 24.71
CA GLU A 216 10.04 1.51 25.50
C GLU A 216 11.20 0.96 24.67
N PRO A 217 12.38 1.61 24.71
CA PRO A 217 13.64 0.97 24.29
C PRO A 217 14.71 0.84 25.41
N GLU A 218 14.42 0.94 26.70
CA GLU A 218 15.46 0.92 27.76
C GLU A 218 15.21 0.00 28.99
N GLY A 219 14.45 -1.09 28.85
CA GLY A 219 14.11 -1.97 29.99
C GLY A 219 14.78 -3.34 30.07
N VAL A 220 15.40 -3.86 28.99
CA VAL A 220 15.66 -5.32 28.86
C VAL A 220 17.15 -5.71 28.96
N LEU A 221 18.04 -4.83 29.45
CA LEU A 221 19.44 -5.19 29.70
C LEU A 221 19.94 -4.70 31.08
N ARG A 222 19.41 -5.27 32.16
CA ARG A 222 20.10 -5.29 33.46
C ARG A 222 20.02 -6.66 34.09
#